data_AF-A0A0M0GKN0-F1
#
_entry.id   AF-A0A0M0GKN0-F1
#
_cell.length_a   1.000
_cell.length_b   1.000
_cell.length_c   1.000
_cell.angle_alpha   90.00
_cell.angle_beta   90.00
_cell.angle_gamma   90.00
#
_symmetry.space_group_name_H-M   'P 1'
#
loop_
_entity.id
_entity.type
_entity.pdbx_description
1 polymer ?
#
loop_
_entity_poly.entity_id
_entity_poly.type
_entity_poly.pdbx_seq_one_letter_code
_entity_poly.pdbx_strand_id
1 'polypeptide(L)' 'MNKTKSYAISKKVVYEAFLRVKANKGSAGIDEESIEEFELNLKDNLYKLWNRMSSGSYFPPAVKAVDIPKKAGGASTVL' A
#
# COMPACT_ATOMS: atom_id res chain seq x y z
N MET A 1 27.74 -13.73 -9.34
CA MET A 1 27.21 -12.44 -8.86
C MET A 1 25.92 -12.70 -8.10
N ASN A 2 25.97 -12.64 -6.77
CA ASN A 2 24.81 -12.91 -5.92
C ASN A 2 23.75 -11.81 -6.14
N LYS A 3 22.57 -12.18 -6.65
CA LYS A 3 21.41 -11.29 -6.68
C LYS A 3 21.04 -11.00 -5.22
N THR A 4 21.41 -9.82 -4.73
CA THR A 4 21.19 -9.39 -3.33
C THR A 4 19.71 -9.24 -2.95
N LYS A 5 18.78 -9.37 -3.92
CA LYS A 5 17.33 -9.32 -3.75
C LYS A 5 16.64 -10.36 -4.65
N SER A 6 15.61 -11.02 -4.11
CA SER A 6 14.84 -12.07 -4.80
C SER A 6 14.00 -11.53 -5.97
N TYR A 7 13.52 -10.28 -5.86
CA TYR A 7 12.71 -9.61 -6.88
C TYR A 7 13.35 -8.30 -7.37
N ALA A 8 13.33 -8.08 -8.69
CA ALA A 8 13.86 -6.90 -9.35
C ALA A 8 12.89 -5.70 -9.29
N ILE A 9 12.55 -5.27 -8.08
CA ILE A 9 11.66 -4.12 -7.84
C ILE A 9 12.53 -2.90 -7.59
N SER A 10 12.36 -1.83 -8.38
CA SER A 10 13.09 -0.58 -8.15
C SER A 10 12.38 0.29 -7.11
N LYS A 11 13.15 1.10 -6.35
CA LYS A 11 12.58 2.07 -5.41
C LYS A 11 11.66 3.09 -6.10
N LYS A 12 11.94 3.41 -7.37
CA LYS A 12 11.15 4.33 -8.19
C LYS A 12 9.72 3.82 -8.40
N VAL A 13 9.56 2.53 -8.72
CA VAL A 13 8.23 1.92 -8.91
C VAL A 13 7.40 2.00 -7.63
N VAL A 14 8.02 1.77 -6.48
CA VAL A 14 7.34 1.87 -5.17
C VAL A 14 6.88 3.30 -4.88
N TYR A 15 7.72 4.28 -5.20
CA TYR A 15 7.36 5.69 -5.05
C TYR A 15 6.23 6.11 -5.99
N GLU A 16 6.27 5.71 -7.26
CA GLU A 16 5.18 5.98 -8.22
C GLU A 16 3.86 5.33 -7.80
N ALA A 17 3.91 4.13 -7.24
CA ALA A 17 2.72 3.48 -6.68
C ALA A 17 2.13 4.27 -5.51
N PHE A 18 2.98 4.76 -4.59
CA PHE A 18 2.55 5.63 -3.50
C PHE A 18 1.86 6.91 -4.01
N LEU A 19 2.40 7.57 -5.03
CA LEU A 19 1.78 8.76 -5.61
C LEU A 19 0.38 8.49 -6.17
N ARG A 20 0.16 7.31 -6.78
CA ARG A 20 -1.17 6.90 -7.28
C ARG A 20 -2.15 6.68 -6.13
N VAL A 21 -1.71 6.05 -5.04
CA VAL A 21 -2.55 5.84 -3.84
C VAL A 21 -2.90 7.19 -3.21
N LYS A 22 -1.92 8.09 -3.06
CA LYS A 22 -2.15 9.45 -2.57
C LYS A 22 -3.16 10.22 -3.43
N ALA A 23 -3.08 10.10 -4.75
CA ALA A 23 -4.00 10.75 -5.67
C ALA A 23 -5.46 10.25 -5.54
N ASN A 24 -5.65 8.98 -5.12
CA ASN A 24 -6.98 8.40 -4.94
C ASN A 24 -7.72 8.91 -3.71
N LYS A 25 -7.07 9.67 -2.82
CA LYS A 25 -7.66 10.23 -1.57
C LYS A 25 -8.45 9.20 -0.76
N GLY A 26 -7.96 7.96 -0.75
CA GLY A 26 -8.61 6.87 -0.01
C GLY A 26 -8.58 7.11 1.50
N SER A 27 -9.60 6.64 2.20
CA SER A 27 -9.63 6.61 3.67
C SER A 27 -8.54 5.69 4.23
N ALA A 28 -8.11 5.95 5.47
CA ALA A 28 -7.15 5.13 6.19
C ALA A 28 -7.57 3.64 6.25
N GLY A 29 -6.58 2.75 6.23
CA GLY A 29 -6.74 1.29 6.19
C GLY A 29 -7.19 0.68 7.53
N ILE A 30 -6.89 -0.61 7.73
CA ILE A 30 -7.11 -1.30 9.02
C ILE A 30 -6.20 -0.72 10.11
N ASP A 31 -5.02 -0.27 9.73
CA ASP A 31 -4.00 0.31 10.60
C ASP A 31 -4.32 1.73 11.06
N GLU A 32 -5.44 2.31 10.59
CA GLU A 32 -5.86 3.69 10.85
C GLU A 32 -4.82 4.76 10.45
N GLU A 33 -3.73 4.35 9.77
CA GLU A 33 -2.69 5.24 9.30
C GLU A 33 -3.22 6.00 8.08
N SER A 34 -3.31 7.32 8.24
CA SER A 34 -3.63 8.25 7.16
C SER A 34 -2.44 8.41 6.19
N ILE A 35 -2.72 8.86 4.97
CA ILE A 35 -1.65 9.17 4.01
C ILE A 35 -0.75 10.28 4.55
N GLU A 36 -1.33 11.23 5.29
CA GLU A 36 -0.61 12.33 5.93
C GLU A 36 0.38 11.82 6.99
N GLU A 37 -0.02 10.87 7.83
CA GLU A 37 0.85 10.23 8.82
C GLU A 37 1.95 9.39 8.15
N PHE A 38 1.60 8.66 7.09
CA PHE A 38 2.57 7.90 6.30
C PHE A 38 3.66 8.82 5.70
N GLU A 39 3.28 10.05 5.31
CA GLU A 39 4.19 11.03 4.72
C GLU A 39 5.18 11.64 5.71
N LEU A 40 4.85 11.70 7.00
CA LEU A 40 5.77 12.20 8.03
C LEU A 40 7.11 11.47 8.02
N ASN A 41 7.09 10.17 7.71
CA ASN A 41 8.28 9.32 7.59
C ASN A 41 8.40 8.66 6.21
N LEU A 42 8.02 9.40 5.14
CA LEU A 42 7.85 8.87 3.79
C LEU A 42 9.02 8.01 3.31
N LYS A 43 10.26 8.51 3.46
CA LYS A 43 11.46 7.81 2.98
C LYS A 43 11.65 6.46 3.66
N ASP A 44 11.48 6.42 4.98
CA ASP A 44 11.69 5.21 5.77
C ASP A 44 10.57 4.20 5.56
N ASN A 45 9.33 4.68 5.44
CA ASN A 45 8.17 3.84 5.14
C ASN A 45 8.28 3.22 3.74
N LEU A 46 8.63 3.99 2.72
CA LEU A 46 8.89 3.48 1.38
C LEU A 46 10.08 2.52 1.33
N TYR A 47 11.12 2.79 2.11
CA TYR A 47 12.27 1.89 2.19
C TYR A 47 11.90 0.55 2.83
N LYS A 48 11.15 0.54 3.95
CA LYS A 48 10.66 -0.69 4.58
C LYS A 48 9.81 -1.50 3.61
N LEU A 49 8.89 -0.84 2.89
CA LEU A 49 8.02 -1.48 1.91
C LEU A 49 8.82 -2.07 0.74
N TRP A 50 9.70 -1.27 0.13
CA TRP A 50 10.59 -1.73 -0.94
C TRP A 50 11.48 -2.89 -0.49
N ASN A 51 12.04 -2.81 0.72
CA ASN A 51 12.95 -3.82 1.25
C ASN A 51 12.25 -5.18 1.38
N ARG A 52 11.00 -5.18 1.89
CA ARG A 52 10.16 -6.38 2.04
C ARG A 52 9.69 -6.94 0.70
N MET A 53 9.24 -6.09 -0.23
CA MET A 53 8.80 -6.54 -1.55
C MET A 53 9.97 -7.11 -2.37
N SER A 54 11.12 -6.43 -2.36
CA SER A 54 12.32 -6.88 -3.10
C SER A 54 12.94 -8.14 -2.52
N SER A 55 12.80 -8.41 -1.22
CA SER A 55 13.26 -9.66 -0.59
C SER A 55 12.24 -10.79 -0.68
N GLY A 56 10.96 -10.50 -0.96
CA GLY A 56 9.88 -11.48 -0.94
C GLY A 56 9.26 -11.72 0.44
N SER A 57 9.56 -10.88 1.43
CA SER A 57 9.03 -10.99 2.79
C SER A 57 7.90 -10.00 3.07
N TYR A 58 7.28 -9.45 2.01
CA TYR A 58 6.11 -8.59 2.14
C TYR A 58 4.86 -9.46 2.24
N PHE A 59 4.21 -9.42 3.39
CA PHE A 59 2.90 -10.00 3.62
C PHE A 59 1.95 -8.83 3.87
N PRO A 60 1.01 -8.54 2.95
CA PRO A 60 0.07 -7.46 3.17
C PRO A 60 -0.80 -7.76 4.40
N PRO A 61 -1.09 -6.76 5.25
CA PRO A 61 -2.08 -6.92 6.30
C PRO A 61 -3.45 -7.23 5.69
N ALA A 62 -4.36 -7.79 6.50
CA ALA A 62 -5.74 -7.99 6.07
C ALA A 62 -6.34 -6.68 5.56
N VAL A 63 -7.16 -6.76 4.52
CA VAL A 63 -7.74 -5.58 3.86
C VAL A 63 -9.06 -5.20 4.56
N LYS A 64 -9.32 -3.89 4.72
CA LYS A 64 -10.50 -3.40 5.46
C LYS A 64 -11.73 -3.53 4.56
N ALA A 65 -12.54 -4.55 4.80
CA ALA A 65 -13.84 -4.67 4.14
C ALA A 65 -14.71 -3.45 4.48
N VAL A 66 -15.00 -2.61 3.48
CA VAL A 66 -15.97 -1.50 3.61
C VAL A 66 -17.18 -1.82 2.76
N ASP A 67 -18.35 -1.82 3.39
CA ASP A 67 -19.61 -1.98 2.68
C ASP A 67 -20.02 -0.68 2.01
N ILE A 68 -20.02 -0.68 0.67
CA ILE A 68 -20.51 0.45 -0.12
C ILE A 68 -21.95 0.15 -0.54
N PRO A 69 -22.94 0.99 -0.13
CA PRO A 69 -24.32 0.85 -0.59
C PRO A 69 -24.43 1.24 -2.07
N LYS A 70 -24.95 0.34 -2.91
CA LYS A 70 -25.21 0.63 -4.33
C LYS A 70 -26.62 1.20 -4.52
N LYS A 71 -26.76 2.08 -5.53
CA LYS A 71 -28.01 2.77 -5.92
C LYS A 71 -29.21 1.85 -6.23
N ALA A 72 -29.00 0.55 -6.46
CA ALA A 72 -30.05 -0.40 -6.83
C ALA A 72 -30.45 -1.39 -5.71
N GLY A 73 -30.14 -1.07 -4.44
CA GLY A 73 -30.65 -1.84 -3.29
C GLY A 73 -29.79 -3.03 -2.86
N GLY A 74 -28.49 -3.03 -3.15
CA GLY A 74 -27.53 -4.05 -2.67
C GLY A 74 -26.25 -3.44 -2.13
N ALA A 75 -25.63 -4.08 -1.14
CA ALA A 75 -24.29 -3.74 -0.68
C ALA A 75 -23.24 -4.45 -1.55
N SER A 76 -22.12 -3.80 -1.83
CA SER A 76 -20.94 -4.50 -2.34
C SER A 76 -19.77 -4.23 -1.44
N THR A 77 -19.26 -5.31 -0.87
CA THR A 77 -18.06 -5.29 -0.04
C THR A 77 -16.86 -5.09 -0.96
N VAL A 78 -16.15 -3.98 -0.77
CA VAL A 78 -14.81 -3.78 -1.32
C VAL A 78 -13.81 -4.18 -0.24
N LEU A 79 -12.85 -5.02 -0.63
CA LEU A 79 -11.71 -5.41 0.20
C LEU A 79 -10.62 -4.33 0.11
#